data_AF-A0A059WXP2-F1
#
_entry.id   AF-A0A059WXP2-F1
#
_cell.length_a   1.000
_cell.length_b   1.000
_cell.length_c   1.000
_cell.angle_alpha   90.00
_cell.angle_beta   90.00
_cell.angle_gamma   90.00
#
_symmetry.space_group_name_H-M   'P 1'
#
loop_
_entity.id
_entity.type
_entity.pdbx_description
1 polymer ?
#
loop_
_entity_poly.entity_id
_entity_poly.type
_entity_poly.pdbx_seq_one_letter_code
_entity_poly.pdbx_strand_id
1 'polypeptide(L)'
;MSPFDNEIIERVARAFELSDYHVLHPSMLFRVRSRLQKDRALERMQDVLRHERFEISTRSGLDGLPPSYVAMSVAFSETLPDTDENRRFLSTLVEHVAADADVVVVDCPPPPGMVLPQTNRIHLLQALHPDADAAIQTDVVARARAFVGSHGGLAVVAAFCGT
;
A
#
# COMPACT_ATOMS: atom_id res chain seq x y z
N MET A 1 -25.27 -4.09 -22.28
CA MET A 1 -25.18 -5.55 -22.22
C MET A 1 -24.25 -5.98 -23.33
N SER A 2 -23.37 -6.93 -23.04
CA SER A 2 -22.45 -7.47 -24.04
C SER A 2 -23.21 -8.38 -25.03
N PRO A 3 -22.65 -8.66 -26.21
CA PRO A 3 -23.21 -9.65 -27.14
C PRO A 3 -23.40 -11.03 -26.50
N PHE A 4 -22.48 -11.42 -25.61
CA PHE A 4 -22.56 -12.68 -24.86
C PHE A 4 -23.77 -12.72 -23.91
N ASP A 5 -24.08 -11.61 -23.22
CA ASP A 5 -25.24 -11.55 -22.31
C ASP A 5 -26.55 -11.77 -23.08
N ASN A 6 -26.67 -11.19 -24.28
CA ASN A 6 -27.86 -11.34 -25.13
C ASN A 6 -28.05 -12.80 -25.56
N GLU A 7 -26.98 -13.48 -25.97
CA GLU A 7 -27.04 -14.89 -26.39
C GLU A 7 -27.53 -15.80 -25.26
N ILE A 8 -27.03 -15.59 -24.03
CA ILE A 8 -27.46 -16.37 -22.86
C ILE A 8 -28.94 -16.14 -22.57
N ILE A 9 -29.41 -14.89 -22.62
CA ILE A 9 -30.80 -14.54 -22.35
C ILE A 9 -31.74 -15.15 -23.40
N GLU A 10 -31.38 -15.10 -24.68
CA GLU A 10 -32.17 -15.71 -25.75
C GLU A 10 -32.25 -17.24 -25.63
N ARG A 11 -31.18 -17.89 -25.17
CA ARG A 11 -31.18 -19.34 -24.91
C ARG A 11 -32.08 -19.70 -23.75
N VAL A 12 -32.04 -18.93 -22.66
CA VAL A 12 -32.90 -19.14 -21.49
C VAL A 12 -34.36 -18.88 -21.87
N ALA A 13 -34.67 -17.78 -22.56
CA ALA A 13 -36.04 -17.46 -22.98
C ALA A 13 -36.65 -18.58 -23.84
N ARG A 14 -35.87 -19.15 -24.78
CA ARG A 14 -36.29 -20.30 -25.57
C ARG A 14 -36.48 -21.57 -24.74
N ALA A 15 -35.58 -21.86 -23.81
CA ALA A 15 -35.67 -23.06 -22.96
C ALA A 15 -36.88 -23.06 -22.02
N PHE A 16 -37.37 -21.87 -21.64
CA PHE A 16 -38.54 -21.69 -20.77
C PHE A 16 -39.79 -21.24 -21.53
N GLU A 17 -39.78 -21.26 -22.87
CA GLU A 17 -40.90 -20.87 -23.74
C GLU A 17 -41.48 -19.47 -23.42
N LEU A 18 -40.61 -18.54 -23.03
CA LEU A 18 -40.99 -17.16 -22.70
C LEU A 18 -41.07 -16.32 -23.98
N SER A 19 -42.28 -15.83 -24.28
CA SER A 19 -42.54 -14.92 -25.41
C SER A 19 -42.46 -13.44 -25.02
N ASP A 20 -42.63 -13.12 -23.73
CA ASP A 20 -42.49 -11.78 -23.17
C ASP A 20 -41.68 -11.87 -21.87
N TYR A 21 -40.57 -11.13 -21.79
CA TYR A 21 -39.72 -11.10 -20.62
C TYR A 21 -39.01 -9.75 -20.47
N HIS A 22 -38.72 -9.40 -19.23
CA HIS A 22 -37.96 -8.20 -18.89
C HIS A 22 -36.62 -8.62 -18.29
N VAL A 23 -35.53 -8.07 -18.83
CA VAL A 23 -34.18 -8.36 -18.32
C VAL A 23 -33.82 -7.36 -17.23
N LEU A 24 -33.77 -7.83 -15.99
CA LEU A 24 -33.19 -7.07 -14.88
C LEU A 24 -31.68 -7.32 -14.81
N HIS A 25 -30.92 -6.59 -15.62
CA HIS A 25 -29.47 -6.76 -15.65
C HIS A 25 -28.84 -6.32 -14.30
N PRO A 26 -27.91 -7.10 -13.70
CA PRO A 26 -27.29 -6.76 -12.42
C PRO A 26 -26.66 -5.37 -12.37
N SER A 27 -26.16 -4.86 -13.51
CA SER A 27 -25.63 -3.49 -13.59
C SER A 27 -26.64 -2.41 -13.19
N MET A 28 -27.95 -2.65 -13.33
CA MET A 28 -28.97 -1.70 -12.88
C MET A 28 -28.99 -1.59 -11.36
N LEU A 29 -28.91 -2.72 -10.65
CA LEU A 29 -28.75 -2.74 -9.20
C LEU A 29 -27.46 -2.04 -8.76
N PHE A 30 -26.32 -2.36 -9.41
CA PHE A 30 -25.05 -1.71 -9.10
C PHE A 30 -25.08 -0.21 -9.37
N ARG A 31 -25.78 0.23 -10.43
CA ARG A 31 -25.94 1.66 -10.76
C ARG A 31 -26.76 2.40 -9.70
N VAL A 32 -27.88 1.83 -9.27
CA VAL A 32 -28.72 2.42 -8.20
C VAL A 32 -27.95 2.45 -6.89
N ARG A 33 -27.31 1.34 -6.51
CA ARG A 33 -26.47 1.25 -5.31
C ARG A 33 -25.33 2.25 -5.33
N SER A 34 -24.63 2.39 -6.46
CA SER A 34 -23.52 3.35 -6.61
C SER A 34 -24.00 4.79 -6.43
N ARG A 35 -25.17 5.15 -6.96
CA ARG A 35 -25.77 6.49 -6.73
C ARG A 35 -26.12 6.71 -5.27
N LEU A 36 -26.85 5.78 -4.64
CA LEU A 36 -27.22 5.88 -3.23
C LEU A 36 -25.98 5.95 -2.31
N GLN A 37 -24.90 5.26 -2.66
CA GLN A 37 -23.62 5.34 -1.93
C GLN A 37 -22.93 6.69 -2.12
N LYS A 38 -22.97 7.26 -3.33
CA LYS A 38 -22.43 8.60 -3.62
C LYS A 38 -23.21 9.69 -2.91
N ASP A 39 -24.53 9.58 -2.83
CA ASP A 39 -25.38 10.56 -2.14
C ASP A 39 -25.14 10.56 -0.62
N ARG A 40 -24.78 9.39 -0.05
CA ARG A 40 -24.34 9.27 1.36
C ARG A 40 -22.86 9.59 1.58
N ALA A 41 -22.12 10.02 0.55
CA ALA A 41 -20.68 10.21 0.67
C ALA A 41 -20.34 11.30 1.70
N LEU A 42 -21.08 12.42 1.73
CA LEU A 42 -20.90 13.49 2.72
C LEU A 42 -21.18 13.03 4.16
N GLU A 43 -22.24 12.25 4.37
CA GLU A 43 -22.57 11.68 5.69
C GLU A 43 -21.53 10.65 6.16
N ARG A 44 -20.85 9.99 5.22
CA ARG A 44 -19.76 9.04 5.49
C ARG A 44 -18.37 9.68 5.52
N MET A 45 -18.24 10.94 5.10
CA MET A 45 -16.95 11.65 5.16
C MET A 45 -16.44 11.66 6.60
N GLN A 46 -17.30 11.83 7.59
CA GLN A 46 -16.90 11.75 9.01
C GLN A 46 -16.34 10.39 9.43
N ASP A 47 -16.70 9.30 8.75
CA ASP A 47 -16.21 7.95 9.07
C ASP A 47 -14.80 7.69 8.50
N VAL A 48 -14.41 8.43 7.45
CA VAL A 48 -13.11 8.28 6.76
C VAL A 48 -12.15 9.45 6.98
N LEU A 49 -12.66 10.60 7.47
CA LEU A 49 -11.86 11.78 7.79
C LEU A 49 -11.42 11.82 9.26
N ARG A 50 -11.92 10.91 10.11
CA ARG A 50 -11.40 10.74 11.46
C ARG A 50 -10.07 10.02 11.36
N HIS A 51 -8.99 10.74 11.60
CA HIS A 51 -7.69 10.14 11.83
C HIS A 51 -7.71 9.44 13.18
N GLU A 52 -7.56 8.12 13.17
CA GLU A 52 -7.35 7.30 14.35
C GLU A 52 -6.06 6.50 14.13
N ARG A 53 -5.17 6.49 15.12
CA ARG A 53 -3.94 5.71 15.02
C ARG A 53 -4.27 4.22 15.08
N PHE A 54 -3.49 3.42 14.36
CA PHE A 54 -3.58 1.97 14.50
C PHE A 54 -3.09 1.56 15.89
N GLU A 55 -3.86 0.69 16.56
CA GLU A 55 -3.37 -0.05 17.72
C GLU A 55 -2.48 -1.19 17.21
N ILE A 56 -1.17 -0.98 17.32
CA ILE A 56 -0.20 -1.92 16.79
C ILE A 56 0.21 -2.84 17.92
N SER A 57 -0.30 -4.07 17.85
CA SER A 57 0.14 -5.17 18.68
C SER A 57 1.61 -5.44 18.39
N THR A 58 2.51 -4.93 19.21
CA THR A 58 3.95 -5.14 19.04
C THR A 58 4.25 -6.64 19.05
N ARG A 59 4.54 -7.23 17.89
CA ARG A 59 4.98 -8.63 17.84
C ARG A 59 6.36 -8.77 18.46
N SER A 60 6.49 -9.69 19.41
CA SER A 60 7.80 -10.18 19.87
C SER A 60 8.49 -10.88 18.69
N GLY A 61 9.75 -10.52 18.36
CA GLY A 61 10.53 -11.23 17.33
C GLY A 61 11.19 -10.40 16.23
N LEU A 62 11.22 -9.07 16.34
CA LEU A 62 12.05 -8.23 15.45
C LEU A 62 13.46 -8.10 16.03
N ASP A 63 14.22 -9.19 15.98
CA ASP A 63 15.60 -9.23 16.46
C ASP A 63 16.56 -8.60 15.46
N GLY A 64 17.65 -7.98 15.95
CA GLY A 64 18.68 -7.38 15.10
C GLY A 64 18.39 -5.97 14.59
N LEU A 65 17.21 -5.40 14.92
CA LEU A 65 16.95 -3.99 14.66
C LEU A 65 17.71 -3.09 15.64
N PRO A 66 18.19 -1.91 15.18
CA PRO A 66 18.75 -0.89 16.06
C PRO A 66 17.73 -0.43 17.12
N PRO A 67 18.18 0.01 18.30
CA PRO A 67 17.26 0.47 19.36
C PRO A 67 16.53 1.77 19.01
N SER A 68 17.08 2.60 18.11
CA SER A 68 16.46 3.82 17.59
C SER A 68 16.89 4.00 16.15
N TYR A 69 15.92 4.07 15.23
CA TYR A 69 16.19 4.14 13.79
C TYR A 69 15.12 4.94 13.06
N VAL A 70 15.46 5.37 11.85
CA VAL A 70 14.54 5.91 10.85
C VAL A 70 14.17 4.78 9.90
N ALA A 71 12.88 4.51 9.74
CA ALA A 71 12.41 3.59 8.71
C ALA A 71 12.37 4.33 7.37
N MET A 72 12.84 3.68 6.31
CA MET A 72 12.93 4.34 5.02
C MET A 72 12.54 3.43 3.86
N SER A 73 11.68 3.93 2.98
CA SER A 73 11.33 3.29 1.71
C SER A 73 11.95 4.05 0.55
N VAL A 74 12.71 3.33 -0.27
CA VAL A 74 13.35 3.79 -1.50
C VAL A 74 12.61 3.26 -2.74
N ALA A 75 11.38 2.79 -2.59
CA ALA A 75 10.57 2.28 -3.69
C ALA A 75 10.18 3.38 -4.70
N PHE A 76 10.33 3.04 -5.99
CA PHE A 76 9.89 3.87 -7.11
C PHE A 76 8.38 3.75 -7.32
N SER A 77 7.77 4.85 -7.79
CA SER A 77 6.35 4.95 -8.08
C SER A 77 6.10 5.85 -9.28
N GLU A 78 4.83 6.02 -9.69
CA GLU A 78 4.49 6.96 -10.78
C GLU A 78 4.92 8.40 -10.47
N THR A 79 4.92 8.79 -9.19
CA THR A 79 5.34 10.13 -8.74
C THR A 79 6.85 10.22 -8.47
N LEU A 80 7.54 9.09 -8.35
CA LEU A 80 8.99 9.01 -8.20
C LEU A 80 9.52 7.89 -9.13
N PRO A 81 9.63 8.15 -10.44
CA PRO A 81 9.97 7.11 -11.42
C PRO A 81 11.40 6.59 -11.24
N ASP A 82 11.64 5.37 -11.74
CA ASP A 82 12.96 4.75 -11.72
C ASP A 82 13.88 5.35 -12.80
N THR A 83 14.54 6.46 -12.45
CA THR A 83 15.53 7.16 -13.29
C THR A 83 16.89 7.20 -12.58
N ASP A 84 17.98 7.33 -13.33
CA ASP A 84 19.31 7.46 -12.73
C ASP A 84 19.44 8.69 -11.81
N GLU A 85 18.71 9.77 -12.11
CA GLU A 85 18.64 10.95 -11.26
C GLU A 85 17.98 10.63 -9.92
N ASN A 86 16.81 9.98 -9.95
CA ASN A 86 16.08 9.60 -8.73
C ASN A 86 16.83 8.54 -7.91
N ARG A 87 17.52 7.60 -8.56
CA ARG A 87 18.41 6.62 -7.91
C ARG A 87 19.53 7.32 -7.14
N ARG A 88 20.22 8.29 -7.76
CA ARG A 88 21.27 9.08 -7.10
C ARG A 88 20.71 9.90 -5.96
N PHE A 89 19.58 10.58 -6.18
CA PHE A 89 18.89 11.35 -5.15
C PHE A 89 18.56 10.50 -3.91
N LEU A 90 17.93 9.34 -4.11
CA LEU A 90 17.59 8.42 -3.02
C LEU A 90 18.85 7.90 -2.31
N SER A 91 19.90 7.54 -3.05
CA SER A 91 21.16 7.05 -2.46
C SER A 91 21.82 8.13 -1.58
N THR A 92 21.87 9.37 -2.07
CA THR A 92 22.36 10.53 -1.32
C THR A 92 21.47 10.83 -0.11
N LEU A 93 20.14 10.72 -0.24
CA LEU A 93 19.22 10.90 0.88
C LEU A 93 19.46 9.86 1.97
N VAL A 94 19.62 8.58 1.60
CA VAL A 94 19.97 7.51 2.55
C VAL A 94 21.25 7.85 3.29
N GLU A 95 22.28 8.27 2.56
CA GLU A 95 23.58 8.63 3.12
C GLU A 95 23.48 9.77 4.14
N HIS A 96 22.73 10.83 3.80
CA HIS A 96 22.53 11.97 4.69
C HIS A 96 21.80 11.59 5.98
N VAL A 97 20.75 10.77 5.89
CA VAL A 97 20.04 10.30 7.09
C VAL A 97 20.93 9.37 7.92
N ALA A 98 21.69 8.49 7.27
CA ALA A 98 22.61 7.57 7.94
C ALA A 98 23.79 8.27 8.65
N ALA A 99 24.09 9.52 8.29
CA ALA A 99 25.11 10.33 8.96
C ALA A 99 24.76 10.62 10.43
N ASP A 100 23.47 10.68 10.77
CA ASP A 100 22.98 11.04 12.12
C ASP A 100 22.11 9.94 12.79
N ALA A 101 21.77 8.89 12.05
CA ALA A 101 20.79 7.89 12.48
C ALA A 101 21.14 6.49 11.96
N ASP A 102 20.69 5.46 12.67
CA ASP A 102 20.49 4.17 12.01
C ASP A 102 19.27 4.25 11.08
N VAL A 103 19.41 3.68 9.89
CA VAL A 103 18.39 3.65 8.84
C VAL A 103 18.04 2.20 8.56
N VAL A 104 16.75 1.88 8.66
CA VAL A 104 16.22 0.57 8.27
C VAL A 104 15.47 0.73 6.95
N VAL A 105 16.00 0.14 5.89
CA VAL A 105 15.34 0.12 4.59
C VAL A 105 14.27 -0.96 4.60
N VAL A 106 13.00 -0.56 4.52
CA VAL A 106 11.84 -1.42 4.75
C VAL A 106 11.32 -2.11 3.49
N ASP A 107 11.89 -1.82 2.31
CA ASP A 107 11.47 -2.44 1.07
C ASP A 107 11.92 -3.90 0.98
N CYS A 108 10.97 -4.81 0.73
CA CYS A 108 11.18 -6.25 0.67
C CYS A 108 10.50 -6.82 -0.59
N PRO A 109 11.24 -7.14 -1.66
CA PRO A 109 12.67 -6.85 -1.88
C PRO A 109 12.94 -5.36 -2.13
N PRO A 110 14.19 -4.89 -1.95
CA PRO A 110 14.57 -3.55 -2.35
C PRO A 110 14.51 -3.41 -3.89
N PRO A 111 14.36 -2.18 -4.41
CA PRO A 111 14.30 -1.96 -5.84
C PRO A 111 15.56 -2.46 -6.57
N PRO A 112 15.41 -3.14 -7.72
CA PRO A 112 16.54 -3.69 -8.45
C PRO A 112 17.47 -2.59 -8.95
N GLY A 113 18.78 -2.76 -8.76
CA GLY A 113 19.78 -1.78 -9.17
C GLY A 113 19.93 -0.57 -8.25
N MET A 114 19.16 -0.51 -7.15
CA MET A 114 19.36 0.50 -6.12
C MET A 114 20.67 0.24 -5.37
N VAL A 115 21.62 1.16 -5.48
CA VAL A 115 22.89 1.10 -4.75
C VAL A 115 22.77 1.90 -3.47
N LEU A 116 22.75 1.19 -2.35
CA LEU A 116 22.77 1.81 -1.03
C LEU A 116 24.22 2.03 -0.57
N PRO A 117 24.50 3.14 0.13
CA PRO A 117 25.80 3.39 0.73
C PRO A 117 26.21 2.24 1.66
N GLN A 118 27.47 1.81 1.59
CA GLN A 118 28.00 0.75 2.44
C GLN A 118 28.43 1.33 3.79
N THR A 119 27.49 1.45 4.72
CA THR A 119 27.75 1.92 6.08
C THR A 119 27.14 0.97 7.11
N ASN A 120 27.73 0.89 8.31
CA ASN A 120 27.22 0.04 9.39
C ASN A 120 25.89 0.53 9.98
N ARG A 121 25.39 1.69 9.54
CA ARG A 121 24.14 2.29 10.00
C ARG A 121 22.97 2.06 9.04
N ILE A 122 23.20 1.43 7.90
CA ILE A 122 22.16 1.11 6.93
C ILE A 122 21.86 -0.38 7.05
N HIS A 123 20.63 -0.68 7.46
CA HIS A 123 20.14 -2.04 7.71
C HIS A 123 19.06 -2.37 6.69
N LEU A 124 19.22 -3.46 5.96
CA LEU A 124 18.19 -3.94 5.03
C LEU A 124 17.21 -4.84 5.79
N LEU A 125 15.92 -4.50 5.79
CA LEU A 125 14.91 -5.32 6.45
C LEU A 125 14.90 -6.75 5.91
N GLN A 126 15.03 -6.92 4.59
CA GLN A 126 15.10 -8.24 3.97
C GLN A 126 16.33 -9.06 4.43
N ALA A 127 17.44 -8.41 4.80
CA ALA A 127 18.62 -9.12 5.28
C ALA A 127 18.45 -9.58 6.74
N LEU A 128 17.79 -8.77 7.57
CA LEU A 128 17.48 -9.11 8.97
C LEU A 128 16.35 -10.13 9.08
N HIS A 129 15.33 -9.97 8.22
CA HIS A 129 14.13 -10.79 8.17
C HIS A 129 13.84 -11.16 6.70
N PRO A 130 14.43 -12.25 6.18
CA PRO A 130 14.24 -12.70 4.79
C PRO A 130 12.78 -12.98 4.42
N ASP A 131 11.99 -13.42 5.39
CA ASP A 131 10.56 -13.72 5.25
C ASP A 131 9.68 -12.52 5.65
N ALA A 132 10.23 -11.30 5.62
CA ALA A 132 9.48 -10.07 5.94
C ALA A 132 8.24 -9.93 5.05
N ASP A 133 7.09 -9.89 5.70
CA ASP A 133 5.80 -9.61 5.08
C ASP A 133 5.32 -8.19 5.43
N ALA A 134 4.12 -7.83 4.96
CA ALA A 134 3.52 -6.54 5.25
C ALA A 134 3.29 -6.30 6.76
N ALA A 135 3.10 -7.36 7.56
CA ALA A 135 2.95 -7.22 9.00
C ALA A 135 4.28 -6.86 9.67
N ILE A 136 5.37 -7.51 9.26
CA ILE A 136 6.73 -7.17 9.73
C ILE A 136 7.11 -5.74 9.30
N GLN A 137 6.83 -5.36 8.06
CA GLN A 137 7.07 -3.98 7.60
C GLN A 137 6.28 -2.95 8.42
N THR A 138 5.02 -3.25 8.73
CA THR A 138 4.17 -2.40 9.57
C THR A 138 4.75 -2.27 10.99
N ASP A 139 5.16 -3.39 11.60
CA ASP A 139 5.74 -3.38 12.95
C ASP A 139 7.07 -2.62 13.02
N VAL A 140 7.90 -2.69 11.96
CA VAL A 140 9.15 -1.92 11.86
C VAL A 140 8.86 -0.42 11.71
N VAL A 141 7.94 -0.05 10.82
CA VAL A 141 7.54 1.36 10.64
C VAL A 141 6.96 1.93 11.94
N ALA A 142 6.11 1.15 12.62
CA ALA A 142 5.48 1.54 13.87
C ALA A 142 6.45 1.85 15.02
N ARG A 143 7.61 1.19 15.02
CA ARG A 143 8.65 1.35 16.07
C ARG A 143 9.72 2.37 15.69
N ALA A 144 9.75 2.80 14.44
CA ALA A 144 10.70 3.79 13.99
C ALA A 144 10.46 5.14 14.66
N ARG A 145 11.51 5.93 14.80
CA ARG A 145 11.41 7.30 15.34
C ARG A 145 10.85 8.30 14.33
N ALA A 146 10.96 7.95 13.05
CA ALA A 146 10.56 8.73 11.89
C ALA A 146 10.47 7.80 10.68
N PHE A 147 9.64 8.17 9.71
CA PHE A 147 9.56 7.52 8.41
C PHE A 147 9.94 8.47 7.28
N VAL A 148 10.73 7.99 6.32
CA VAL A 148 11.08 8.72 5.10
C VAL A 148 10.78 7.84 3.89
N GLY A 149 10.07 8.36 2.89
CA GLY A 149 9.81 7.58 1.69
C GLY A 149 8.97 8.32 0.66
N SER A 150 8.77 7.66 -0.48
CA SER A 150 7.86 8.16 -1.52
C SER A 150 6.40 8.04 -1.07
N HIS A 151 5.50 8.74 -1.79
CA HIS A 151 4.07 8.64 -1.54
C HIS A 151 3.56 7.25 -1.95
N GLY A 152 3.55 6.32 -0.99
CA GLY A 152 3.14 4.93 -1.18
C GLY A 152 2.41 4.36 0.04
N GLY A 153 2.07 3.07 -0.02
CA GLY A 153 1.33 2.40 1.05
C GLY A 153 1.98 2.51 2.42
N LEU A 154 3.31 2.40 2.49
CA LEU A 154 4.06 2.53 3.76
C LEU A 154 4.05 3.95 4.34
N ALA A 155 3.97 4.99 3.50
CA ALA A 155 3.81 6.35 4.00
C ALA A 155 2.45 6.56 4.67
N VAL A 156 1.40 5.93 4.12
CA VAL A 156 0.06 5.91 4.73
C VAL A 156 0.10 5.15 6.05
N VAL A 157 0.73 3.98 6.08
CA VAL A 157 0.90 3.18 7.31
C VAL A 157 1.62 4.00 8.38
N ALA A 158 2.76 4.62 8.05
CA ALA A 158 3.52 5.45 8.99
C ALA A 158 2.66 6.57 9.62
N ALA A 159 1.86 7.27 8.81
CA ALA A 159 0.96 8.31 9.28
C ALA A 159 -0.11 7.78 10.26
N PHE A 160 -0.59 6.54 10.07
CA PHE A 160 -1.51 5.88 11.00
C PHE A 160 -0.81 5.25 12.21
N CYS A 161 0.48 4.92 12.11
CA CYS A 161 1.29 4.50 13.26
C CYS A 161 1.68 5.68 14.17
N GLY A 162 1.68 6.91 13.64
CA GLY A 162 2.15 8.10 14.35
C GLY A 162 3.67 8.24 14.32
N THR A 163 4.30 7.68 13.30
CA THR A 163 5.74 7.68 13.02
C THR A 163 6.15 8.94 12.25
#